data_AF-A0A9X6MX66-F1
#
_entry.id   AF-A0A9X6MX66-F1
#
_cell.length_a   1.000
_cell.length_b   1.000
_cell.length_c   1.000
_cell.angle_alpha   90.00
_cell.angle_beta   90.00
_cell.angle_gamma   90.00
#
_symmetry.space_group_name_H-M   'P 1'
#
loop_
_entity.id
_entity.type
_entity.pdbx_description
1 polymer ?
#
loop_
_entity_poly.entity_id
_entity_poly.type
_entity_poly.pdbx_seq_one_letter_code
_entity_poly.pdbx_strand_id
1 'polypeptide(L)'
;MNFVKKRIDDYISEKNLSYGDLGIQVDVTQPTISKWINGESEISITTFCKIIQKVSPHNRHEQEKLVLEHIIRLKNRRSINIKLAFIIAYLNRYVSVLENLIELCSNSKETCLRNYSKIFKLYNERLNDSDVRKQFLELERMNPVNVKNQADIAILQDILKILILLDLSEVSLIATYRSRIEENLKFIKNSDLNELISFWLAEIDCYQLLRKDKLVEFRMQNNLIQKNSVLKYLPAVKGLLDLRYGESYIFSNFNESYKYTTKALNMFECWPDTLRYELALSNLNFLKLIWDKEIETINPDKLKVEDKILYLIKIGEKKQAILLLDKIYLKGTMTPLLTCYEGIAKNNLNIIKQSILMFLEKKDKFFVKLPEMIYNKGDCSEFSLVKEESV
;
A
#
# COMPACT_ATOMS: atom_id res chain seq x y z
N MET A 1 20.09 -21.82 12.30
CA MET A 1 21.01 -20.68 12.43
C MET A 1 22.06 -20.62 11.32
N ASN A 2 22.51 -21.77 10.80
CA ASN A 2 23.53 -21.84 9.73
C ASN A 2 23.18 -21.05 8.46
N PHE A 3 21.92 -20.98 8.03
CA PHE A 3 21.58 -20.31 6.77
C PHE A 3 21.66 -18.77 6.84
N VAL A 4 21.02 -18.14 7.85
CA VAL A 4 21.08 -16.68 8.02
C VAL A 4 22.50 -16.21 8.32
N LYS A 5 23.23 -16.94 9.18
CA LYS A 5 24.63 -16.64 9.47
C LYS A 5 25.47 -16.69 8.19
N LYS A 6 25.36 -17.78 7.41
CA LYS A 6 26.04 -17.89 6.12
C LYS A 6 25.73 -16.70 5.21
N ARG A 7 24.45 -16.31 5.12
CA ARG A 7 24.05 -15.17 4.28
C ARG A 7 24.67 -13.83 4.73
N ILE A 8 24.80 -13.64 6.04
CA ILE A 8 25.50 -12.49 6.61
C ILE A 8 26.99 -12.55 6.26
N ASP A 9 27.62 -13.71 6.42
CA ASP A 9 29.05 -13.90 6.17
C ASP A 9 29.38 -13.70 4.68
N ASP A 10 28.53 -14.21 3.78
CA ASP A 10 28.60 -14.00 2.33
C ASP A 10 28.50 -12.50 2.00
N TYR A 11 27.50 -11.80 2.56
CA TYR A 11 27.31 -10.36 2.34
C TYR A 11 28.50 -9.52 2.82
N ILE A 12 29.02 -9.83 4.01
CA ILE A 12 30.19 -9.15 4.60
C ILE A 12 31.40 -9.34 3.71
N SER A 13 31.64 -10.57 3.24
CA SER A 13 32.76 -10.92 2.36
C SER A 13 32.63 -10.25 0.98
N GLU A 14 31.45 -10.33 0.34
CA GLU A 14 31.17 -9.71 -0.96
C GLU A 14 31.35 -8.19 -0.96
N LYS A 15 31.11 -7.54 0.18
CA LYS A 15 31.19 -6.08 0.33
C LYS A 15 32.47 -5.59 1.02
N ASN A 16 33.38 -6.48 1.39
CA ASN A 16 34.59 -6.16 2.18
C ASN A 16 34.25 -5.33 3.44
N LEU A 17 33.22 -5.76 4.17
CA LEU A 17 32.75 -5.10 5.40
C LEU A 17 33.18 -5.88 6.64
N SER A 18 32.94 -5.29 7.81
CA SER A 18 32.95 -5.98 9.10
C SER A 18 31.52 -6.15 9.65
N TYR A 19 31.35 -6.97 10.69
CA TYR A 19 30.10 -7.01 11.46
C TYR A 19 29.75 -5.67 12.11
N GLY A 20 30.76 -4.84 12.41
CA GLY A 20 30.56 -3.48 12.92
C GLY A 20 29.89 -2.60 11.87
N ASP A 21 30.37 -2.66 10.63
CA ASP A 21 29.80 -1.93 9.50
C ASP A 21 28.36 -2.36 9.20
N LEU A 22 28.09 -3.67 9.27
CA LEU A 22 26.72 -4.18 9.17
C LEU A 22 25.83 -3.58 10.27
N GLY A 23 26.32 -3.55 11.52
CA GLY A 23 25.62 -2.94 12.65
C GLY A 23 25.24 -1.48 12.39
N ILE A 24 26.17 -0.67 11.87
CA ILE A 24 25.91 0.73 11.50
C ILE A 24 24.82 0.81 10.43
N GLN A 25 24.87 -0.04 9.40
CA GLN A 25 23.90 -0.02 8.31
C GLN A 25 22.48 -0.37 8.76
N VAL A 26 22.35 -1.31 9.69
CA VAL A 26 21.05 -1.77 10.20
C VAL A 26 20.62 -1.04 11.47
N ASP A 27 21.40 -0.07 11.95
CA ASP A 27 21.12 0.69 13.17
C ASP A 27 20.99 -0.22 14.40
N VAL A 28 21.99 -1.10 14.58
CA VAL A 28 22.08 -2.09 15.66
C VAL A 28 23.52 -2.16 16.13
N THR A 29 23.72 -2.24 17.45
CA THR A 29 25.08 -2.33 18.00
C THR A 29 25.75 -3.64 17.59
N GLN A 30 27.05 -3.58 17.26
CA GLN A 30 27.86 -4.77 16.93
C GLN A 30 27.78 -5.87 18.00
N PRO A 31 27.81 -5.56 19.32
CA PRO A 31 27.66 -6.59 20.36
C PRO A 31 26.34 -7.36 20.26
N THR A 32 25.22 -6.70 19.94
CA THR A 32 23.92 -7.36 19.76
C THR A 32 23.96 -8.37 18.62
N ILE A 33 24.53 -7.99 17.48
CA ILE A 33 24.67 -8.88 16.31
C ILE A 33 25.57 -10.07 16.65
N SER A 34 26.73 -9.80 17.28
CA SER A 34 27.72 -10.83 17.61
C SER A 34 27.15 -11.88 18.56
N LYS A 35 26.51 -11.43 19.66
CA LYS A 35 25.86 -12.33 20.64
C LYS A 35 24.77 -13.16 20.00
N TRP A 36 23.98 -12.58 19.10
CA TRP A 36 22.96 -13.31 18.37
C TRP A 36 23.55 -14.37 17.44
N ILE A 37 24.56 -14.04 16.66
CA ILE A 37 25.24 -14.97 15.74
C ILE A 37 25.95 -16.12 16.48
N ASN A 38 26.40 -15.88 17.71
CA ASN A 38 26.99 -16.89 18.58
C ASN A 38 25.96 -17.70 19.38
N GLY A 39 24.68 -17.32 19.32
CA GLY A 39 23.59 -18.02 20.01
C GLY A 39 23.48 -17.66 21.50
N GLU A 40 24.17 -16.61 21.94
CA GLU A 40 24.16 -16.12 23.32
C GLU A 40 22.90 -15.30 23.66
N SER A 41 22.25 -14.72 22.64
CA SER A 41 21.03 -13.93 22.83
C SER A 41 20.07 -14.00 21.64
N GLU A 42 18.77 -13.78 21.89
CA GLU A 42 17.77 -13.57 20.83
C GLU A 42 17.67 -12.09 20.46
N ILE A 43 17.28 -11.81 19.21
CA ILE A 43 16.98 -10.45 18.72
C ILE A 43 15.50 -10.31 18.35
N SER A 44 14.99 -9.07 18.41
CA SER A 44 13.61 -8.78 17.99
C SER A 44 13.42 -9.05 16.50
N ILE A 45 12.18 -9.33 16.09
CA ILE A 45 11.83 -9.49 14.68
C ILE A 45 12.12 -8.21 13.89
N THR A 46 11.93 -7.02 14.49
CA THR A 46 12.27 -5.74 13.85
C THR A 46 13.76 -5.70 13.49
N THR A 47 14.62 -6.04 14.45
CA THR A 47 16.08 -6.11 14.26
C THR A 47 16.43 -7.13 13.17
N PHE A 48 15.81 -8.31 13.22
CA PHE A 48 16.02 -9.36 12.23
C PHE A 48 15.64 -8.90 10.81
N CYS A 49 14.48 -8.25 10.66
CA CYS A 49 14.00 -7.70 9.38
C CYS A 49 14.95 -6.64 8.81
N LYS A 50 15.53 -5.77 9.66
CA LYS A 50 16.56 -4.82 9.23
C LYS A 50 17.80 -5.54 8.65
N ILE A 51 18.23 -6.63 9.29
CA ILE A 51 19.38 -7.44 8.85
C ILE A 51 19.09 -8.13 7.52
N ILE A 52 18.00 -8.90 7.42
CA ILE A 52 17.70 -9.67 6.19
C ILE A 52 17.42 -8.77 4.99
N GLN A 53 16.80 -7.59 5.19
CA GLN A 53 16.60 -6.64 4.08
C GLN A 53 17.93 -6.14 3.53
N LYS A 54 18.97 -6.09 4.36
CA LYS A 54 20.30 -5.65 3.96
C LYS A 54 21.11 -6.75 3.26
N VAL A 55 21.05 -7.99 3.77
CA VAL A 55 21.87 -9.11 3.28
C VAL A 55 21.20 -9.93 2.16
N SER A 56 19.87 -9.90 2.05
CA SER A 56 19.09 -10.50 0.96
C SER A 56 18.10 -9.49 0.38
N PRO A 57 18.57 -8.37 -0.19
CA PRO A 57 17.69 -7.35 -0.76
C PRO A 57 16.93 -7.90 -1.97
N HIS A 58 15.69 -7.44 -2.18
CA HIS A 58 14.87 -7.77 -3.36
C HIS A 58 14.55 -9.26 -3.56
N ASN A 59 14.71 -10.11 -2.53
CA ASN A 59 14.25 -11.50 -2.57
C ASN A 59 13.14 -11.73 -1.54
N ARG A 60 11.90 -11.36 -1.90
CA ARG A 60 10.75 -11.47 -0.99
C ARG A 60 10.58 -12.89 -0.45
N HIS A 61 10.59 -13.90 -1.32
CA HIS A 61 10.34 -15.30 -0.93
C HIS A 61 11.40 -15.84 0.04
N GLU A 62 12.67 -15.52 -0.18
CA GLU A 62 13.74 -15.88 0.75
C GLU A 62 13.56 -15.16 2.10
N GLN A 63 13.24 -13.87 2.09
CA GLN A 63 13.00 -13.13 3.33
C GLN A 63 11.81 -13.68 4.13
N GLU A 64 10.72 -14.07 3.47
CA GLU A 64 9.58 -14.72 4.13
C GLU A 64 9.98 -16.01 4.84
N LYS A 65 10.74 -16.86 4.17
CA LYS A 65 11.27 -18.10 4.76
C LYS A 65 12.12 -17.80 5.99
N LEU A 66 13.02 -16.82 5.88
CA LEU A 66 13.92 -16.45 6.97
C LEU A 66 13.16 -15.87 8.18
N VAL A 67 12.15 -15.03 7.92
CA VAL A 67 11.27 -14.45 8.93
C VAL A 67 10.52 -15.55 9.68
N LEU A 68 9.96 -16.53 8.96
CA LEU A 68 9.26 -17.67 9.56
C LEU A 68 10.19 -18.50 10.44
N GLU A 69 11.38 -18.84 9.94
CA GLU A 69 12.38 -19.58 10.71
C GLU A 69 12.77 -18.85 12.00
N HIS A 70 12.89 -17.52 11.95
CA HIS A 70 13.20 -16.72 13.13
C HIS A 70 12.06 -16.75 14.14
N ILE A 71 10.82 -16.48 13.71
CA ILE A 71 9.63 -16.45 14.57
C ILE A 71 9.42 -17.79 15.29
N ILE A 72 9.56 -18.91 14.58
CA ILE A 72 9.36 -20.25 15.15
C ILE A 72 10.39 -20.55 16.24
N ARG A 73 11.63 -20.07 16.09
CA ARG A 73 12.74 -20.31 17.02
C ARG A 73 12.71 -19.41 18.26
N LEU A 74 12.00 -18.29 18.23
CA LEU A 74 11.91 -17.36 19.35
C LEU A 74 11.28 -18.03 20.59
N LYS A 75 12.02 -18.03 21.69
CA LYS A 75 11.57 -18.51 23.00
C LYS A 75 11.06 -17.36 23.86
N ASN A 76 11.74 -16.22 23.84
CA ASN A 76 11.39 -15.06 24.66
C ASN A 76 10.56 -14.05 23.87
N ARG A 77 9.74 -13.26 24.60
CA ARG A 77 9.00 -12.12 24.03
C ARG A 77 8.17 -12.52 22.79
N ARG A 78 7.70 -13.77 22.73
CA ARG A 78 7.02 -14.34 21.56
C ARG A 78 5.79 -13.53 21.15
N SER A 79 4.95 -13.17 22.12
CA SER A 79 3.72 -12.39 21.88
C SER A 79 4.00 -11.06 21.17
N ILE A 80 4.98 -10.28 21.63
CA ILE A 80 5.29 -8.98 21.00
C ILE A 80 5.93 -9.16 19.62
N ASN A 81 6.80 -10.15 19.45
CA ASN A 81 7.40 -10.43 18.14
C ASN A 81 6.37 -10.93 17.12
N ILE A 82 5.33 -11.67 17.52
CA ILE A 82 4.23 -12.06 16.64
C ILE A 82 3.47 -10.82 16.13
N LYS A 83 3.18 -9.86 17.03
CA LYS A 83 2.47 -8.62 16.66
C LYS A 83 3.27 -7.77 15.68
N LEU A 84 4.57 -7.59 15.96
CA LEU A 84 5.49 -6.88 15.07
C LEU A 84 5.63 -7.60 13.73
N ALA A 85 5.83 -8.92 13.75
CA ALA A 85 5.92 -9.75 12.56
C ALA A 85 4.69 -9.60 11.67
N PHE A 86 3.49 -9.59 12.27
CA PHE A 86 2.24 -9.39 11.53
C PHE A 86 2.20 -8.05 10.80
N ILE A 87 2.48 -6.94 11.49
CA ILE A 87 2.43 -5.61 10.87
C ILE A 87 3.49 -5.50 9.76
N ILE A 88 4.72 -5.96 10.02
CA ILE A 88 5.78 -5.99 9.02
C ILE A 88 5.35 -6.82 7.80
N ALA A 89 4.83 -8.02 8.02
CA ALA A 89 4.39 -8.92 6.97
C ALA A 89 3.25 -8.32 6.14
N TYR A 90 2.29 -7.69 6.80
CA TYR A 90 1.18 -7.01 6.14
C TYR A 90 1.66 -5.87 5.24
N LEU A 91 2.51 -4.99 5.78
CA LEU A 91 3.05 -3.86 5.05
C LEU A 91 3.94 -4.28 3.87
N ASN A 92 4.70 -5.37 4.03
CA ASN A 92 5.58 -5.92 3.00
C ASN A 92 4.94 -6.91 2.03
N ARG A 93 3.67 -7.30 2.23
CA ARG A 93 3.02 -8.38 1.46
C ARG A 93 3.76 -9.72 1.58
N TYR A 94 4.18 -10.07 2.79
CA TYR A 94 4.68 -11.40 3.09
C TYR A 94 3.52 -12.36 3.32
N VAL A 95 2.96 -12.88 2.22
CA VAL A 95 1.75 -13.71 2.23
C VAL A 95 1.96 -14.98 3.07
N SER A 96 3.07 -15.70 2.85
CA SER A 96 3.37 -16.92 3.59
C SER A 96 3.60 -16.64 5.07
N VAL A 97 4.19 -15.48 5.42
CA VAL A 97 4.33 -15.08 6.83
C VAL A 97 2.97 -14.82 7.48
N LEU A 98 2.07 -14.10 6.80
CA LEU A 98 0.72 -13.81 7.31
C LEU A 98 -0.08 -15.09 7.57
N GLU A 99 -0.10 -16.01 6.60
CA GLU A 99 -0.82 -17.29 6.70
C GLU A 99 -0.31 -18.14 7.86
N ASN A 100 1.00 -18.29 7.99
CA ASN A 100 1.62 -19.04 9.08
C ASN A 100 1.38 -18.39 10.45
N LEU A 101 1.38 -17.05 10.54
CA LEU A 101 1.05 -16.35 11.78
C LEU A 101 -0.42 -16.58 12.20
N ILE A 102 -1.36 -16.61 11.25
CA ILE A 102 -2.77 -16.94 11.52
C ILE A 102 -2.88 -18.36 12.10
N GLU A 103 -2.20 -19.33 11.50
CA GLU A 103 -2.21 -20.72 11.97
C GLU A 103 -1.57 -20.85 13.36
N LEU A 104 -0.37 -20.27 13.53
CA LEU A 104 0.37 -20.28 14.79
C LEU A 104 -0.46 -19.66 15.93
N CYS A 105 -1.14 -18.55 15.68
CA CYS A 105 -2.01 -17.90 16.65
C CYS A 105 -3.27 -18.73 16.96
N SER A 106 -3.89 -19.34 15.94
CA SER A 106 -5.10 -20.16 16.09
C SER A 106 -4.86 -21.41 16.93
N ASN A 107 -3.71 -22.05 16.74
CA ASN A 107 -3.32 -23.27 17.45
C ASN A 107 -2.67 -23.00 18.83
N SER A 108 -2.56 -21.73 19.24
CA SER A 108 -1.93 -21.37 20.51
C SER A 108 -2.80 -21.74 21.71
N LYS A 109 -2.16 -22.25 22.76
CA LYS A 109 -2.81 -22.45 24.08
C LYS A 109 -3.14 -21.12 24.77
N GLU A 110 -2.46 -20.03 24.41
CA GLU A 110 -2.70 -18.70 24.97
C GLU A 110 -3.92 -18.03 24.33
N THR A 111 -4.94 -17.72 25.14
CA THR A 111 -6.18 -17.07 24.69
C THR A 111 -5.92 -15.72 24.00
N CYS A 112 -4.93 -14.96 24.48
CA CYS A 112 -4.57 -13.68 23.87
C CYS A 112 -4.06 -13.85 22.43
N LEU A 113 -3.28 -14.90 22.14
CA LEU A 113 -2.78 -15.20 20.80
C LEU A 113 -3.91 -15.67 19.87
N ARG A 114 -4.86 -16.47 20.38
CA ARG A 114 -6.05 -16.86 19.59
C ARG A 114 -6.94 -15.68 19.20
N ASN A 115 -6.97 -14.60 19.99
CA ASN A 115 -7.72 -13.39 19.60
C ASN A 115 -7.09 -12.69 18.39
N TYR A 116 -5.76 -12.70 18.26
CA TYR A 116 -5.09 -12.11 17.08
C TYR A 116 -5.38 -12.88 15.81
N SER A 117 -5.53 -14.22 15.85
CA SER A 117 -5.74 -14.99 14.63
C SER A 117 -7.01 -14.57 13.87
N LYS A 118 -8.08 -14.24 14.59
CA LYS A 118 -9.33 -13.71 14.00
C LYS A 118 -9.09 -12.41 13.23
N ILE A 119 -8.36 -11.47 13.84
CA ILE A 119 -8.09 -10.17 13.21
C ILE A 119 -7.10 -10.32 12.06
N PHE A 120 -6.02 -11.10 12.26
CA PHE A 120 -5.03 -11.36 11.22
C PHE A 120 -5.66 -12.01 9.99
N LYS A 121 -6.62 -12.91 10.19
CA LYS A 121 -7.40 -13.52 9.11
C LYS A 121 -8.16 -12.47 8.30
N LEU A 122 -8.88 -11.54 8.94
CA LEU A 122 -9.59 -10.47 8.23
C LEU A 122 -8.65 -9.57 7.42
N TYR A 123 -7.47 -9.25 7.97
CA TYR A 123 -6.45 -8.51 7.22
C TYR A 123 -5.98 -9.28 5.99
N ASN A 124 -5.72 -10.58 6.10
CA ASN A 124 -5.28 -11.42 4.99
C ASN A 124 -6.38 -11.57 3.92
N GLU A 125 -7.63 -11.77 4.34
CA GLU A 125 -8.77 -11.84 3.43
C GLU A 125 -8.94 -10.55 2.62
N ARG A 126 -8.81 -9.38 3.27
CA ARG A 126 -8.82 -8.08 2.57
C ARG A 126 -7.80 -7.99 1.44
N LEU A 127 -6.63 -8.65 1.57
CA LEU A 127 -5.61 -8.66 0.51
C LEU A 127 -5.96 -9.58 -0.66
N ASN A 128 -6.92 -10.47 -0.51
CA ASN A 128 -7.32 -11.50 -1.47
C ASN A 128 -8.75 -11.25 -2.02
N ASP A 129 -9.09 -9.98 -2.25
CA ASP A 129 -10.35 -9.53 -2.88
C ASP A 129 -11.65 -10.06 -2.25
N SER A 130 -11.65 -10.24 -0.92
CA SER A 130 -12.86 -10.54 -0.16
C SER A 130 -13.87 -9.38 -0.16
N ASP A 131 -15.14 -9.67 0.07
CA ASP A 131 -16.18 -8.66 0.31
C ASP A 131 -15.87 -7.80 1.56
N VAL A 132 -15.29 -6.62 1.33
CA VAL A 132 -14.89 -5.69 2.38
C VAL A 132 -16.07 -5.13 3.19
N ARG A 133 -17.29 -5.07 2.62
CA ARG A 133 -18.49 -4.63 3.37
C ARG A 133 -18.89 -5.70 4.40
N LYS A 134 -18.85 -6.97 4.00
CA LYS A 134 -19.07 -8.09 4.92
C LYS A 134 -18.03 -8.10 6.04
N GLN A 135 -16.76 -7.86 5.74
CA GLN A 135 -15.71 -7.75 6.74
C GLN A 135 -15.94 -6.60 7.72
N PHE A 136 -16.38 -5.44 7.24
CA PHE A 136 -16.72 -4.31 8.10
C PHE A 136 -17.80 -4.70 9.11
N LEU A 137 -18.87 -5.36 8.66
CA LEU A 137 -19.94 -5.85 9.53
C LEU A 137 -19.46 -6.90 10.54
N GLU A 138 -18.52 -7.76 10.15
CA GLU A 138 -17.90 -8.72 11.06
C GLU A 138 -17.09 -8.01 12.16
N LEU A 139 -16.32 -6.99 11.81
CA LEU A 139 -15.56 -6.17 12.77
C LEU A 139 -16.46 -5.41 13.75
N GLU A 140 -17.63 -4.94 13.32
CA GLU A 140 -18.61 -4.29 14.21
C GLU A 140 -19.26 -5.27 15.19
N ARG A 141 -19.35 -6.56 14.83
CA ARG A 141 -19.88 -7.63 15.69
C ARG A 141 -18.83 -8.22 16.64
N MET A 142 -17.55 -7.92 16.46
CA MET A 142 -16.53 -8.39 17.39
C MET A 142 -16.74 -7.75 18.76
N ASN A 143 -16.77 -8.58 19.81
CA ASN A 143 -16.98 -8.14 21.18
C ASN A 143 -16.00 -7.00 21.56
N PRO A 144 -16.45 -6.01 22.36
CA PRO A 144 -15.60 -4.95 22.83
C PRO A 144 -14.40 -5.53 23.58
N VAL A 145 -13.22 -5.15 23.12
CA VAL A 145 -11.94 -5.61 23.63
C VAL A 145 -11.69 -4.91 24.97
N ASN A 146 -11.18 -5.63 25.98
CA ASN A 146 -10.76 -4.98 27.22
C ASN A 146 -9.54 -4.09 26.93
N VAL A 147 -9.81 -2.79 26.74
CA VAL A 147 -8.86 -1.78 26.24
C VAL A 147 -7.57 -1.74 27.07
N LYS A 148 -7.62 -1.95 28.39
CA LYS A 148 -6.43 -1.87 29.25
C LYS A 148 -5.41 -3.00 28.99
N ASN A 149 -5.87 -4.19 28.59
CA ASN A 149 -5.01 -5.36 28.43
C ASN A 149 -4.79 -5.78 26.96
N GLN A 150 -5.59 -5.23 26.04
CA GLN A 150 -5.61 -5.60 24.62
C GLN A 150 -5.77 -4.36 23.72
N ALA A 151 -5.16 -3.23 24.11
CA ALA A 151 -5.18 -1.99 23.35
C ALA A 151 -4.72 -2.16 21.89
N ASP A 152 -3.71 -3.01 21.66
CA ASP A 152 -3.19 -3.30 20.32
C ASP A 152 -4.21 -4.00 19.42
N ILE A 153 -5.01 -4.92 19.96
CA ILE A 153 -6.11 -5.56 19.23
C ILE A 153 -7.14 -4.51 18.81
N ALA A 154 -7.54 -3.62 19.72
CA ALA A 154 -8.49 -2.54 19.42
C ALA A 154 -7.94 -1.59 18.35
N ILE A 155 -6.65 -1.24 18.44
CA ILE A 155 -5.96 -0.45 17.41
C ILE A 155 -5.99 -1.17 16.05
N LEU A 156 -5.65 -2.46 16.01
CA LEU A 156 -5.65 -3.21 14.74
C LEU A 156 -7.05 -3.34 14.15
N GLN A 157 -8.10 -3.46 14.97
CA GLN A 157 -9.49 -3.41 14.48
C GLN A 157 -9.82 -2.06 13.85
N ASP A 158 -9.50 -0.97 14.54
CA ASP A 158 -9.82 0.38 14.08
C ASP A 158 -8.98 0.75 12.83
N ILE A 159 -7.72 0.31 12.72
CA ILE A 159 -6.93 0.44 11.49
C ILE A 159 -7.57 -0.33 10.33
N LEU A 160 -8.04 -1.57 10.55
CA LEU A 160 -8.67 -2.35 9.48
C LEU A 160 -9.96 -1.69 9.00
N LYS A 161 -10.76 -1.13 9.92
CA LYS A 161 -11.95 -0.33 9.57
C LYS A 161 -11.58 0.87 8.73
N ILE A 162 -10.53 1.62 9.09
CA ILE A 162 -10.05 2.75 8.28
C ILE A 162 -9.64 2.29 6.88
N LEU A 163 -8.89 1.19 6.77
CA LEU A 163 -8.46 0.66 5.47
C LEU A 163 -9.65 0.22 4.59
N ILE A 164 -10.64 -0.46 5.16
CA ILE A 164 -11.87 -0.85 4.45
C ILE A 164 -12.66 0.39 4.01
N LEU A 165 -12.80 1.39 4.89
CA LEU A 165 -13.48 2.64 4.54
C LEU A 165 -12.77 3.38 3.40
N LEU A 166 -11.44 3.33 3.36
CA LEU A 166 -10.67 3.88 2.23
C LEU A 166 -10.92 3.12 0.94
N ASP A 167 -11.01 1.78 0.97
CA ASP A 167 -11.36 0.98 -0.20
C ASP A 167 -12.78 1.29 -0.71
N LEU A 168 -13.71 1.52 0.22
CA LEU A 168 -15.09 1.89 -0.09
C LEU A 168 -15.27 3.37 -0.48
N SER A 169 -14.21 4.19 -0.35
CA SER A 169 -14.29 5.66 -0.47
C SER A 169 -15.27 6.32 0.52
N GLU A 170 -15.50 5.70 1.67
CA GLU A 170 -16.43 6.15 2.71
C GLU A 170 -15.68 6.83 3.88
N VAL A 171 -15.38 8.13 3.76
CA VAL A 171 -14.46 8.80 4.72
C VAL A 171 -15.11 9.32 6.02
N SER A 172 -16.42 9.16 6.22
CA SER A 172 -17.16 9.80 7.33
C SER A 172 -16.71 9.35 8.72
N LEU A 173 -16.34 8.08 8.88
CA LEU A 173 -16.00 7.50 10.19
C LEU A 173 -14.49 7.41 10.46
N ILE A 174 -13.64 7.78 9.48
CA ILE A 174 -12.18 7.66 9.61
C ILE A 174 -11.66 8.46 10.81
N ALA A 175 -12.14 9.69 11.00
CA ALA A 175 -11.72 10.54 12.11
C ALA A 175 -12.06 9.91 13.48
N THR A 176 -13.24 9.31 13.61
CA THR A 176 -13.69 8.64 14.84
C THR A 176 -12.78 7.47 15.20
N TYR A 177 -12.47 6.60 14.24
CA TYR A 177 -11.56 5.48 14.47
C TYR A 177 -10.13 5.95 14.74
N ARG A 178 -9.69 7.04 14.09
CA ARG A 178 -8.37 7.64 14.32
C ARG A 178 -8.20 8.13 15.76
N SER A 179 -9.19 8.83 16.31
CA SER A 179 -9.15 9.30 17.70
C SER A 179 -9.10 8.15 18.70
N ARG A 180 -9.88 7.08 18.47
CA ARG A 180 -9.83 5.86 19.30
C ARG A 180 -8.45 5.21 19.29
N ILE A 181 -7.79 5.15 18.13
CA ILE A 181 -6.42 4.64 18.02
C ILE A 181 -5.45 5.48 18.86
N GLU A 182 -5.56 6.80 18.82
CA GLU A 182 -4.70 7.71 19.60
C GLU A 182 -4.87 7.55 21.11
N GLU A 183 -6.11 7.33 21.57
CA GLU A 183 -6.38 7.00 22.98
C GLU A 183 -5.75 5.67 23.37
N ASN A 184 -5.88 4.66 22.51
CA ASN A 184 -5.37 3.32 22.77
C ASN A 184 -3.84 3.23 22.70
N LEU A 185 -3.20 4.05 21.86
CA LEU A 185 -1.74 4.10 21.72
C LEU A 185 -1.03 4.43 23.03
N LYS A 186 -1.67 5.18 23.93
CA LYS A 186 -1.16 5.52 25.27
C LYS A 186 -0.92 4.29 26.15
N PHE A 187 -1.57 3.16 25.85
CA PHE A 187 -1.40 1.90 26.59
C PHE A 187 -0.34 0.97 25.98
N ILE A 188 0.22 1.31 24.81
CA ILE A 188 1.26 0.51 24.15
C ILE A 188 2.63 0.81 24.74
N LYS A 189 3.14 -0.11 25.59
CA LYS A 189 4.43 0.04 26.27
C LYS A 189 5.66 -0.27 25.41
N ASN A 190 5.51 -1.10 24.38
CA ASN A 190 6.64 -1.51 23.54
C ASN A 190 6.93 -0.43 22.49
N SER A 191 8.15 0.11 22.50
CA SER A 191 8.59 1.19 21.59
C SER A 191 8.49 0.81 20.13
N ASP A 192 9.00 -0.37 19.74
CA ASP A 192 9.01 -0.82 18.34
C ASP A 192 7.59 -0.95 17.79
N LEU A 193 6.65 -1.47 18.60
CA LEU A 193 5.26 -1.61 18.19
C LEU A 193 4.59 -0.25 18.07
N ASN A 194 4.86 0.67 19.00
CA ASN A 194 4.35 2.03 18.94
C ASN A 194 4.87 2.76 17.69
N GLU A 195 6.18 2.73 17.46
CA GLU A 195 6.83 3.33 16.29
C GLU A 195 6.26 2.78 14.97
N LEU A 196 6.10 1.47 14.85
CA LEU A 196 5.60 0.83 13.64
C LEU A 196 4.11 1.16 13.38
N ILE A 197 3.27 1.21 14.43
CA ILE A 197 1.88 1.63 14.31
C ILE A 197 1.80 3.11 13.93
N SER A 198 2.58 3.98 14.58
CA SER A 198 2.61 5.41 14.27
C SER A 198 3.08 5.67 12.84
N PHE A 199 4.08 4.95 12.35
CA PHE A 199 4.51 5.00 10.96
C PHE A 199 3.38 4.61 10.01
N TRP A 200 2.69 3.50 10.29
CA TRP A 200 1.58 3.02 9.45
C TRP A 200 0.43 4.04 9.40
N LEU A 201 0.07 4.63 10.54
CA LEU A 201 -0.96 5.66 10.60
C LEU A 201 -0.54 6.92 9.83
N ALA A 202 0.72 7.33 9.92
CA ALA A 202 1.24 8.46 9.14
C ALA A 202 1.16 8.20 7.64
N GLU A 203 1.39 6.97 7.19
CA GLU A 203 1.25 6.55 5.79
C GLU A 203 -0.22 6.58 5.32
N ILE A 204 -1.15 6.12 6.15
CA ILE A 204 -2.60 6.19 5.90
C ILE A 204 -3.07 7.65 5.84
N ASP A 205 -2.65 8.48 6.79
CA ASP A 205 -3.01 9.90 6.84
C ASP A 205 -2.45 10.65 5.62
N CYS A 206 -1.23 10.31 5.19
CA CYS A 206 -0.64 10.84 3.97
C CYS A 206 -1.49 10.51 2.74
N TYR A 207 -1.95 9.27 2.59
CA TYR A 207 -2.84 8.90 1.47
C TYR A 207 -4.14 9.71 1.43
N GLN A 208 -4.72 9.99 2.60
CA GLN A 208 -5.92 10.82 2.67
C GLN A 208 -5.69 12.24 2.18
N LEU A 209 -4.49 12.82 2.38
CA LEU A 209 -4.16 14.13 1.83
C LEU A 209 -4.19 14.13 0.30
N LEU A 210 -3.64 13.09 -0.33
CA LEU A 210 -3.70 12.93 -1.80
C LEU A 210 -5.15 12.91 -2.29
N ARG A 211 -6.01 12.06 -1.69
CA ARG A 211 -7.43 11.94 -2.08
C ARG A 211 -8.26 13.21 -1.83
N LYS A 212 -7.84 14.04 -0.86
CA LYS A 212 -8.45 15.35 -0.56
C LYS A 212 -7.90 16.49 -1.41
N ASP A 213 -7.03 16.18 -2.38
CA ASP A 213 -6.31 17.12 -3.23
C ASP A 213 -5.45 18.15 -2.47
N LYS A 214 -4.91 17.75 -1.31
CA LYS A 214 -3.96 18.53 -0.52
C LYS A 214 -2.53 18.21 -0.93
N LEU A 215 -2.17 18.53 -2.17
CA LEU A 215 -0.94 18.04 -2.80
C LEU A 215 0.35 18.57 -2.16
N VAL A 216 0.34 19.82 -1.69
CA VAL A 216 1.51 20.41 -1.02
C VAL A 216 1.79 19.67 0.28
N GLU A 217 0.76 19.54 1.14
CA GLU A 217 0.87 18.83 2.40
C GLU A 217 1.20 17.35 2.18
N PHE A 218 0.57 16.71 1.19
CA PHE A 218 0.86 15.33 0.81
C PHE A 218 2.34 15.16 0.45
N ARG A 219 2.89 15.98 -0.46
CA ARG A 219 4.27 15.85 -0.91
C ARG A 219 5.26 16.11 0.24
N MET A 220 4.97 17.07 1.12
CA MET A 220 5.76 17.33 2.33
C MET A 220 5.75 16.12 3.27
N GLN A 221 4.57 15.59 3.60
CA GLN A 221 4.44 14.44 4.50
C GLN A 221 5.06 13.18 3.90
N ASN A 222 4.86 12.91 2.61
CA ASN A 222 5.47 11.79 1.91
C ASN A 222 7.00 11.84 2.00
N ASN A 223 7.59 13.03 1.80
CA ASN A 223 9.04 13.24 1.94
C ASN A 223 9.56 13.00 3.36
N LEU A 224 8.77 13.32 4.40
CA LEU A 224 9.12 13.01 5.79
C LEU A 224 9.07 11.49 6.04
N ILE A 225 8.03 10.81 5.55
CA ILE A 225 7.87 9.35 5.67
C ILE A 225 9.02 8.63 4.94
N GLN A 226 9.43 9.11 3.76
CA GLN A 226 10.57 8.55 3.02
C GLN A 226 11.90 8.58 3.81
N LYS A 227 12.05 9.50 4.77
CA LYS A 227 13.24 9.61 5.62
C LYS A 227 13.14 8.81 6.92
N ASN A 228 11.99 8.20 7.20
CA ASN A 228 11.77 7.44 8.43
C ASN A 228 12.58 6.13 8.42
N SER A 229 13.23 5.80 9.55
CA SER A 229 14.05 4.60 9.75
C SER A 229 13.28 3.29 9.56
N VAL A 230 11.98 3.28 9.87
CA VAL A 230 11.07 2.13 9.68
C VAL A 230 11.03 1.68 8.22
N LEU A 231 11.14 2.63 7.28
CA LEU A 231 11.09 2.33 5.85
C LEU A 231 12.28 1.47 5.37
N LYS A 232 13.40 1.45 6.12
CA LYS A 232 14.61 0.68 5.76
C LYS A 232 14.34 -0.82 5.58
N TYR A 233 13.30 -1.36 6.22
CA TYR A 233 12.92 -2.77 6.14
C TYR A 233 11.50 -2.98 5.58
N LEU A 234 10.93 -1.95 4.92
CA LEU A 234 9.61 -2.01 4.30
C LEU A 234 9.63 -1.69 2.79
N PRO A 235 10.30 -2.50 1.94
CA PRO A 235 10.43 -2.23 0.51
C PRO A 235 9.08 -2.08 -0.22
N ALA A 236 8.06 -2.86 0.11
CA ALA A 236 6.77 -2.75 -0.56
C ALA A 236 6.07 -1.41 -0.25
N VAL A 237 6.23 -0.89 0.97
CA VAL A 237 5.73 0.43 1.35
C VAL A 237 6.52 1.52 0.63
N LYS A 238 7.82 1.37 0.46
CA LYS A 238 8.64 2.32 -0.32
C LYS A 238 8.14 2.44 -1.76
N GLY A 239 7.85 1.31 -2.42
CA GLY A 239 7.22 1.31 -3.75
C GLY A 239 5.86 2.00 -3.75
N LEU A 240 5.03 1.78 -2.73
CA LEU A 240 3.72 2.43 -2.59
C LEU A 240 3.82 3.95 -2.41
N LEU A 241 4.78 4.43 -1.62
CA LEU A 241 5.02 5.87 -1.43
C LEU A 241 5.52 6.52 -2.72
N ASP A 242 6.41 5.87 -3.47
CA ASP A 242 6.86 6.35 -4.77
C ASP A 242 5.68 6.39 -5.77
N LEU A 243 4.83 5.36 -5.80
CA LEU A 243 3.66 5.33 -6.69
C LEU A 243 2.70 6.49 -6.42
N ARG A 244 2.36 6.73 -5.15
CA ARG A 244 1.48 7.84 -4.76
C ARG A 244 2.13 9.20 -4.98
N TYR A 245 3.44 9.30 -4.82
CA TYR A 245 4.17 10.51 -5.14
C TYR A 245 4.05 10.82 -6.65
N GLY A 246 4.25 9.81 -7.50
CA GLY A 246 4.00 9.92 -8.94
C GLY A 246 2.55 10.28 -9.28
N GLU A 247 1.57 9.65 -8.62
CA GLU A 247 0.15 9.97 -8.78
C GLU A 247 -0.14 11.45 -8.45
N SER A 248 0.51 12.03 -7.43
CA SER A 248 0.31 13.45 -7.09
C SER A 248 0.70 14.43 -8.18
N TYR A 249 1.47 14.00 -9.18
CA TYR A 249 1.87 14.80 -10.35
C TYR A 249 1.07 14.49 -11.61
N ILE A 250 0.14 13.52 -11.57
CA ILE A 250 -0.48 12.96 -12.78
C ILE A 250 -1.17 14.02 -13.66
N PHE A 251 -1.72 15.07 -13.06
CA PHE A 251 -2.39 16.17 -13.76
C PHE A 251 -1.54 17.45 -13.89
N SER A 252 -0.29 17.46 -13.43
CA SER A 252 0.54 18.68 -13.37
C SER A 252 1.95 18.54 -13.95
N ASN A 253 2.57 17.34 -13.90
CA ASN A 253 3.92 17.15 -14.44
C ASN A 253 4.11 15.71 -14.91
N PHE A 254 4.15 15.52 -16.23
CA PHE A 254 4.38 14.21 -16.84
C PHE A 254 5.69 13.56 -16.38
N ASN A 255 6.80 14.30 -16.42
CA ASN A 255 8.14 13.75 -16.17
C ASN A 255 8.29 13.26 -14.73
N GLU A 256 7.85 14.04 -13.74
CA GLU A 256 7.88 13.62 -12.34
C GLU A 256 6.91 12.46 -12.08
N SER A 257 5.70 12.51 -12.64
CA SER A 257 4.74 11.40 -12.51
C SER A 257 5.31 10.10 -13.10
N TYR A 258 5.87 10.16 -14.30
CA TYR A 258 6.48 9.03 -15.01
C TYR A 258 7.65 8.44 -14.22
N LYS A 259 8.57 9.29 -13.77
CA LYS A 259 9.77 8.90 -13.02
C LYS A 259 9.43 8.10 -11.76
N TYR A 260 8.54 8.63 -10.92
CA TYR A 260 8.18 7.97 -9.66
C TYR A 260 7.29 6.75 -9.85
N THR A 261 6.36 6.79 -10.82
CA THR A 261 5.52 5.63 -11.16
C THR A 261 6.37 4.47 -11.68
N THR A 262 7.34 4.74 -12.56
CA THR A 262 8.29 3.74 -13.08
C THR A 262 9.17 3.18 -11.96
N LYS A 263 9.65 4.04 -11.05
CA LYS A 263 10.41 3.60 -9.87
C LYS A 263 9.60 2.64 -9.00
N ALA A 264 8.31 2.91 -8.80
CA ALA A 264 7.42 2.02 -8.07
C ALA A 264 7.17 0.71 -8.82
N LEU A 265 6.94 0.76 -10.13
CA LEU A 265 6.75 -0.42 -10.98
C LEU A 265 7.95 -1.37 -10.88
N ASN A 266 9.17 -0.86 -11.04
CA ASN A 266 10.41 -1.62 -10.89
C ASN A 266 10.55 -2.22 -9.49
N MET A 267 10.13 -1.49 -8.44
CA MET A 267 10.12 -2.00 -7.08
C MET A 267 9.16 -3.20 -6.95
N PHE A 268 7.94 -3.12 -7.49
CA PHE A 268 6.97 -4.22 -7.41
C PHE A 268 7.30 -5.41 -8.31
N GLU A 269 8.09 -5.21 -9.36
CA GLU A 269 8.66 -6.28 -10.17
C GLU A 269 9.77 -7.02 -9.38
N CYS A 270 10.72 -6.26 -8.83
CA CYS A 270 11.80 -6.81 -8.00
C CYS A 270 11.29 -7.36 -6.65
N TRP A 271 10.14 -6.89 -6.18
CA TRP A 271 9.45 -7.33 -4.99
C TRP A 271 8.06 -7.84 -5.37
N PRO A 272 7.94 -9.08 -5.90
CA PRO A 272 6.79 -9.52 -6.67
C PRO A 272 5.43 -9.28 -5.98
N ASP A 273 4.78 -8.15 -6.27
CA ASP A 273 3.49 -7.74 -5.70
C ASP A 273 2.55 -7.45 -6.88
N THR A 274 1.93 -8.50 -7.42
CA THR A 274 1.15 -8.45 -8.66
C THR A 274 0.09 -7.35 -8.63
N LEU A 275 -0.65 -7.23 -7.52
CA LEU A 275 -1.71 -6.24 -7.38
C LEU A 275 -1.18 -4.81 -7.49
N ARG A 276 -0.09 -4.50 -6.76
CA ARG A 276 0.49 -3.14 -6.81
C ARG A 276 1.27 -2.89 -8.09
N TYR A 277 1.86 -3.92 -8.68
CA TYR A 277 2.49 -3.85 -10.01
C TYR A 277 1.45 -3.45 -11.06
N GLU A 278 0.31 -4.13 -11.09
CA GLU A 278 -0.79 -3.81 -12.01
C GLU A 278 -1.35 -2.40 -11.76
N LEU A 279 -1.46 -1.97 -10.50
CA LEU A 279 -1.88 -0.61 -10.17
C LEU A 279 -0.87 0.42 -10.69
N ALA A 280 0.43 0.19 -10.51
CA ALA A 280 1.49 1.06 -11.02
C ALA A 280 1.49 1.12 -12.55
N LEU A 281 1.28 -0.02 -13.20
CA LEU A 281 1.17 -0.11 -14.66
C LEU A 281 -0.07 0.65 -15.18
N SER A 282 -1.21 0.48 -14.52
CA SER A 282 -2.44 1.21 -14.84
C SER A 282 -2.24 2.73 -14.69
N ASN A 283 -1.64 3.19 -13.59
CA ASN A 283 -1.29 4.60 -13.40
C ASN A 283 -0.35 5.14 -14.51
N LEU A 284 0.65 4.35 -14.92
CA LEU A 284 1.58 4.73 -15.98
C LEU A 284 0.88 4.83 -17.35
N ASN A 285 0.03 3.86 -17.66
CA ASN A 285 -0.75 3.87 -18.90
C ASN A 285 -1.74 5.04 -18.90
N PHE A 286 -2.45 5.26 -17.80
CA PHE A 286 -3.35 6.40 -17.65
C PHE A 286 -2.62 7.73 -17.82
N LEU A 287 -1.42 7.89 -17.23
CA LEU A 287 -0.56 9.06 -17.42
C LEU A 287 -0.24 9.29 -18.91
N LYS A 288 0.22 8.25 -19.61
CA LYS A 288 0.55 8.31 -21.05
C LYS A 288 -0.66 8.74 -21.88
N LEU A 289 -1.82 8.16 -21.58
CA LEU A 289 -3.07 8.49 -22.24
C LEU A 289 -3.44 9.95 -21.99
N ILE A 290 -3.58 10.40 -20.75
CA ILE A 290 -4.10 11.77 -20.50
C ILE A 290 -3.17 12.88 -21.02
N TRP A 291 -1.86 12.64 -21.12
CA TRP A 291 -0.88 13.59 -21.67
C TRP A 291 -0.63 13.45 -23.17
N ASP A 292 -1.21 12.45 -23.84
CA ASP A 292 -0.90 12.11 -25.24
C ASP A 292 0.59 11.88 -25.50
N LYS A 293 1.25 11.16 -24.60
CA LYS A 293 2.68 10.85 -24.68
C LYS A 293 2.92 9.36 -24.63
N GLU A 294 3.79 8.87 -25.51
CA GLU A 294 4.21 7.47 -25.57
C GLU A 294 3.04 6.47 -25.67
N ILE A 295 1.91 6.85 -26.28
CA ILE A 295 0.72 5.99 -26.40
C ILE A 295 1.07 4.71 -27.19
N GLU A 296 1.93 4.82 -28.18
CA GLU A 296 2.45 3.72 -29.01
C GLU A 296 3.23 2.66 -28.22
N THR A 297 3.68 2.98 -27.00
CA THR A 297 4.38 2.03 -26.13
C THR A 297 3.42 1.20 -25.27
N ILE A 298 2.13 1.54 -25.24
CA ILE A 298 1.12 0.83 -24.46
C ILE A 298 0.80 -0.49 -25.16
N ASN A 299 0.87 -1.60 -24.42
CA ASN A 299 0.43 -2.91 -24.90
C ASN A 299 -1.09 -3.08 -24.66
N PRO A 300 -1.95 -3.06 -25.70
CA PRO A 300 -3.40 -3.08 -25.51
C PRO A 300 -3.94 -4.39 -24.94
N ASP A 301 -3.20 -5.49 -25.10
CA ASP A 301 -3.59 -6.82 -24.61
C ASP A 301 -3.39 -6.98 -23.11
N LYS A 302 -2.57 -6.10 -22.50
CA LYS A 302 -2.29 -6.08 -21.06
C LYS A 302 -3.10 -5.02 -20.31
N LEU A 303 -3.95 -4.26 -21.01
CA LEU A 303 -4.77 -3.23 -20.38
C LEU A 303 -5.94 -3.83 -19.60
N LYS A 304 -6.17 -3.29 -18.40
CA LYS A 304 -7.45 -3.47 -17.70
C LYS A 304 -8.57 -2.82 -18.52
N VAL A 305 -9.80 -3.27 -18.30
CA VAL A 305 -10.95 -2.87 -19.13
C VAL A 305 -11.13 -1.35 -19.14
N GLU A 306 -10.97 -0.70 -17.98
CA GLU A 306 -11.07 0.74 -17.79
C GLU A 306 -10.02 1.49 -18.62
N ASP A 307 -8.76 1.08 -18.54
CA ASP A 307 -7.67 1.69 -19.31
C ASP A 307 -7.81 1.44 -20.81
N LYS A 308 -8.32 0.25 -21.18
CA LYS A 308 -8.60 -0.10 -22.57
C LYS A 308 -9.68 0.79 -23.18
N ILE A 309 -10.70 1.16 -22.41
CA ILE A 309 -11.74 2.09 -22.87
C ILE A 309 -11.12 3.45 -23.19
N LEU A 310 -10.30 3.99 -22.29
CA LEU A 310 -9.62 5.27 -22.53
C LEU A 310 -8.66 5.19 -23.72
N TYR A 311 -7.90 4.10 -23.84
CA TYR A 311 -7.03 3.85 -24.98
C TYR A 311 -7.79 3.84 -26.31
N LEU A 312 -8.91 3.12 -26.39
CA LEU A 312 -9.75 3.09 -27.59
C LEU A 312 -10.29 4.48 -27.97
N ILE A 313 -10.71 5.27 -26.98
CA ILE A 313 -11.12 6.66 -27.20
C ILE A 313 -9.97 7.48 -27.80
N LYS A 314 -8.75 7.30 -27.26
CA LYS A 314 -7.55 8.02 -27.69
C LYS A 314 -7.11 7.71 -29.11
N ILE A 315 -7.22 6.46 -29.53
CA ILE A 315 -6.88 6.05 -30.90
C ILE A 315 -8.04 6.25 -31.90
N GLY A 316 -9.15 6.88 -31.49
CA GLY A 316 -10.30 7.19 -32.36
C GLY A 316 -11.34 6.07 -32.49
N GLU A 317 -11.15 4.93 -31.83
CA GLU A 317 -12.03 3.76 -31.83
C GLU A 317 -13.25 3.91 -30.89
N LYS A 318 -13.90 5.09 -30.93
CA LYS A 318 -14.98 5.47 -30.00
C LYS A 318 -16.17 4.49 -30.01
N LYS A 319 -16.49 3.88 -31.16
CA LYS A 319 -17.58 2.88 -31.26
C LYS A 319 -17.27 1.65 -30.41
N GLN A 320 -16.03 1.16 -30.45
CA GLN A 320 -15.62 0.00 -29.65
C GLN A 320 -15.62 0.34 -28.16
N ALA A 321 -15.17 1.55 -27.79
CA ALA A 321 -15.22 2.03 -26.41
C ALA A 321 -16.67 2.08 -25.86
N ILE A 322 -17.62 2.60 -26.65
CA ILE A 322 -19.05 2.65 -26.27
C ILE A 322 -19.61 1.24 -26.06
N LEU A 323 -19.30 0.28 -26.94
CA LEU A 323 -19.76 -1.11 -26.78
C LEU A 323 -19.24 -1.76 -25.48
N LEU A 324 -18.01 -1.44 -25.06
CA LEU A 324 -17.48 -1.91 -23.78
C LEU A 324 -18.18 -1.24 -22.60
N LEU A 325 -18.41 0.07 -22.67
CA LEU A 325 -19.12 0.84 -21.64
C LEU A 325 -20.56 0.33 -21.44
N ASP A 326 -21.30 0.08 -22.53
CA ASP A 326 -22.67 -0.44 -22.45
C ASP A 326 -22.72 -1.82 -21.76
N LYS A 327 -21.73 -2.69 -22.03
CA LYS A 327 -21.60 -3.99 -21.33
C LYS A 327 -21.34 -3.83 -19.83
N ILE A 328 -20.59 -2.81 -19.42
CA ILE A 328 -20.31 -2.52 -18.00
C ILE A 328 -21.54 -1.92 -17.32
N TYR A 329 -22.23 -1.03 -18.01
CA TYR A 329 -23.49 -0.42 -17.55
C TYR A 329 -24.53 -1.49 -17.21
N LEU A 330 -24.71 -2.49 -18.09
CA LEU A 330 -25.63 -3.61 -17.84
C LEU A 330 -25.27 -4.47 -16.62
N LYS A 331 -24.00 -4.45 -16.18
CA LYS A 331 -23.55 -5.14 -14.97
C LYS A 331 -23.70 -4.29 -13.70
N GLY A 332 -24.12 -3.03 -13.80
CA GLY A 332 -24.31 -2.13 -12.66
C GLY A 332 -23.01 -1.65 -12.00
N THR A 333 -21.90 -1.61 -12.74
CA THR A 333 -20.55 -1.33 -12.19
C THR A 333 -19.96 0.00 -12.65
N MET A 334 -20.78 0.94 -13.13
CA MET A 334 -20.31 2.23 -13.62
C MET A 334 -19.67 3.06 -12.51
N THR A 335 -18.39 3.37 -12.69
CA THR A 335 -17.64 4.26 -11.80
C THR A 335 -17.70 5.70 -12.31
N PRO A 336 -17.42 6.71 -11.46
CA PRO A 336 -17.35 8.10 -11.91
C PRO A 336 -16.38 8.29 -13.10
N LEU A 337 -15.24 7.58 -13.09
CA LEU A 337 -14.25 7.63 -14.16
C LEU A 337 -14.77 7.03 -15.47
N LEU A 338 -15.45 5.89 -15.42
CA LEU A 338 -16.07 5.28 -16.61
C LEU A 338 -17.20 6.13 -17.18
N THR A 339 -17.98 6.81 -16.33
CA THR A 339 -18.97 7.80 -16.75
C THR A 339 -18.30 8.99 -17.45
N CYS A 340 -17.13 9.43 -16.99
CA CYS A 340 -16.35 10.44 -17.71
C CYS A 340 -15.96 9.95 -19.11
N TYR A 341 -15.44 8.72 -19.23
CA TYR A 341 -15.06 8.13 -20.52
C TYR A 341 -16.25 7.99 -21.47
N GLU A 342 -17.43 7.64 -20.96
CA GLU A 342 -18.67 7.62 -21.74
C GLU A 342 -19.01 9.00 -22.31
N GLY A 343 -18.94 10.04 -21.48
CA GLY A 343 -19.17 11.42 -21.95
C GLY A 343 -18.17 11.84 -23.02
N ILE A 344 -16.90 11.43 -22.91
CA ILE A 344 -15.87 11.72 -23.94
C ILE A 344 -16.21 10.96 -25.24
N ALA A 345 -16.50 9.66 -25.14
CA ALA A 345 -16.76 8.80 -26.30
C ALA A 345 -18.03 9.25 -27.07
N LYS A 346 -19.06 9.70 -26.35
CA LYS A 346 -20.34 10.17 -26.91
C LYS A 346 -20.35 11.68 -27.21
N ASN A 347 -19.26 12.40 -26.94
CA ASN A 347 -19.18 13.87 -27.03
C ASN A 347 -20.34 14.57 -26.30
N ASN A 348 -20.61 14.16 -25.05
CA ASN A 348 -21.76 14.61 -24.28
C ASN A 348 -21.33 15.18 -22.91
N LEU A 349 -21.30 16.51 -22.83
CA LEU A 349 -20.94 17.25 -21.62
C LEU A 349 -21.88 17.02 -20.44
N ASN A 350 -23.14 16.63 -20.66
CA ASN A 350 -24.05 16.33 -19.54
C ASN A 350 -23.63 15.05 -18.80
N ILE A 351 -23.10 14.06 -19.53
CA ILE A 351 -22.54 12.83 -18.93
C ILE A 351 -21.25 13.15 -18.16
N ILE A 352 -20.41 14.06 -18.69
CA ILE A 352 -19.22 14.55 -17.96
C ILE A 352 -19.64 15.25 -16.66
N LYS A 353 -20.66 16.11 -16.70
CA LYS A 353 -21.20 16.76 -15.50
C LYS A 353 -21.72 15.75 -14.48
N GLN A 354 -22.37 14.68 -14.94
CA GLN A 354 -22.79 13.58 -14.07
C GLN A 354 -21.59 12.90 -13.40
N SER A 355 -20.52 12.63 -14.14
CA SER A 355 -19.26 12.10 -13.58
C SER A 355 -18.70 12.98 -12.46
N ILE A 356 -18.69 14.31 -12.64
CA ILE A 356 -18.27 15.27 -11.60
C ILE A 356 -19.10 15.09 -10.33
N LEU A 357 -20.43 15.05 -10.46
CA LEU A 357 -21.34 14.87 -9.32
C LEU A 357 -21.08 13.55 -8.58
N MET A 358 -20.83 12.47 -9.31
CA MET A 358 -20.52 11.16 -8.72
C MET A 358 -19.18 11.16 -7.96
N PHE A 359 -18.15 11.86 -8.45
CA PHE A 359 -16.89 12.03 -7.73
C PHE A 359 -17.08 12.83 -6.43
N LEU A 360 -17.88 13.91 -6.47
CA LEU A 360 -18.18 14.73 -5.30
C LEU A 360 -18.95 13.94 -4.23
N GLU A 361 -19.91 13.10 -4.63
CA GLU A 361 -20.62 12.20 -3.72
C GLU A 361 -19.66 11.22 -3.02
N LYS A 362 -18.70 10.65 -3.78
CA LYS A 362 -17.63 9.79 -3.25
C LYS A 362 -16.50 10.53 -2.53
N LYS A 363 -16.54 11.87 -2.49
CA LYS A 363 -15.54 12.73 -1.85
C LYS A 363 -14.11 12.55 -2.38
N ASP A 364 -13.96 12.06 -3.61
CA ASP A 364 -12.65 12.03 -4.28
C ASP A 364 -12.42 13.37 -4.98
N LYS A 365 -11.61 14.21 -4.35
CA LYS A 365 -11.29 15.55 -4.85
C LYS A 365 -10.11 15.56 -5.79
N PHE A 366 -9.41 14.43 -5.94
CA PHE A 366 -8.22 14.36 -6.78
C PHE A 366 -8.59 13.99 -8.21
N PHE A 367 -9.30 12.87 -8.40
CA PHE A 367 -9.63 12.39 -9.74
C PHE A 367 -10.78 13.16 -10.40
N VAL A 368 -11.57 13.94 -9.64
CA VAL A 368 -12.58 14.85 -10.20
C VAL A 368 -11.98 15.90 -11.15
N LYS A 369 -10.68 16.20 -11.01
CA LYS A 369 -9.98 17.13 -11.89
C LYS A 369 -10.04 16.70 -13.36
N LEU A 370 -10.05 15.40 -13.65
CA LEU A 370 -10.14 14.92 -15.02
C LEU A 370 -11.44 15.39 -15.71
N PRO A 371 -12.65 15.04 -15.24
CA PRO A 371 -13.88 15.51 -15.86
C PRO A 371 -14.05 17.04 -15.76
N GLU A 372 -13.55 17.71 -14.71
CA GLU A 372 -13.57 19.17 -14.63
C GLU A 372 -12.73 19.83 -15.74
N MET A 373 -11.52 19.34 -16.00
CA MET A 373 -10.66 19.83 -17.08
C MET A 373 -11.33 19.66 -18.45
N ILE A 374 -12.05 18.56 -18.67
CA ILE A 374 -12.81 18.30 -19.90
C ILE A 374 -14.00 19.26 -20.00
N TYR A 375 -14.79 19.36 -18.93
CA TYR A 375 -15.98 20.19 -18.89
C TYR A 375 -15.66 21.67 -19.13
N ASN A 376 -14.60 22.17 -18.48
CA ASN A 376 -14.18 23.58 -18.57
C ASN A 376 -13.64 23.97 -19.95
N LYS A 377 -13.13 23.02 -20.73
CA LYS A 377 -12.73 23.28 -22.13
C LYS A 377 -13.93 23.50 -23.05
N GLY A 378 -15.12 23.01 -22.69
CA GLY A 378 -16.34 23.16 -23.47
C GLY A 378 -16.40 22.31 -24.75
N ASP A 379 -15.39 21.48 -25.01
CA ASP A 379 -15.32 20.59 -26.16
C ASP A 379 -14.67 19.25 -25.79
N CYS A 380 -15.32 18.13 -26.14
CA CYS A 380 -14.77 16.79 -25.96
C CYS A 380 -14.04 16.26 -27.22
N SER A 381 -13.87 17.10 -28.27
CA SER A 381 -13.32 16.71 -29.57
C SER A 381 -11.79 16.79 -29.66
N GLU A 382 -11.14 17.75 -29.00
CA GLU A 382 -9.67 17.87 -28.89
C GLU A 382 -9.17 17.41 -27.50
N PHE A 383 -8.52 16.24 -27.46
CA PHE A 383 -8.33 15.50 -26.20
C PHE A 383 -6.90 15.53 -25.63
N SER A 384 -6.13 16.62 -25.76
CA SER A 384 -4.90 16.82 -24.97
C SER A 384 -5.21 17.49 -23.64
N LEU A 385 -5.34 16.70 -22.58
CA LEU A 385 -5.94 17.15 -21.31
C LEU A 385 -5.07 18.13 -20.54
N VAL A 386 -3.75 17.94 -20.56
CA VAL A 386 -2.81 18.75 -19.80
C VAL A 386 -1.89 19.51 -20.77
N LYS A 387 -1.87 20.84 -20.68
CA LYS A 387 -0.88 21.65 -21.40
C LYS A 387 0.45 21.58 -20.63
N GLU A 388 1.57 21.46 -21.34
CA GLU A 388 2.88 21.62 -20.71
C GLU A 388 2.98 23.01 -20.08
N GLU A 389 3.13 23.09 -18.75
CA GLU A 389 3.70 24.29 -18.14
C GLU A 389 5.17 24.31 -18.54
N SER A 390 5.57 25.36 -19.26
CA SER A 390 6.96 25.65 -19.58
C SER A 390 7.74 25.86 -18.28
N VAL A 391 8.56 24.86 -17.94
CA VAL A 391 9.73 24.82 -17.03
C VAL A 391 9.68 25.69 -15.77
#